data_AF-A0A2R7L7P9-F1
#
_entry.id   AF-A0A2R7L7P9-F1
#
_cell.length_a   1.000
_cell.length_b   1.000
_cell.length_c   1.000
_cell.angle_alpha   90.00
_cell.angle_beta   90.00
_cell.angle_gamma   90.00
#
_symmetry.space_group_name_H-M   'P 1'
#
loop_
_entity.id
_entity.type
_entity.pdbx_description
1 polymer ?
#
loop_
_entity_poly.entity_id
_entity_poly.type
_entity_poly.pdbx_seq_one_letter_code
_entity_poly.pdbx_strand_id
1 'polypeptide(L)'
;MKLAIPGLAAVVSLVLASSPAMAQSAPSYIHAGRLIDTEAGRVLTDQLIRVEGDRVVAVTPWKKAPTDGPVLDWSAYTVLPGLIDLHTHLVDQVQTDNIAEPLLTTAAEQAYIGAAHARDTLMAGFTSVRDVGTWRAFGDVALRNAIDQGLVPGPRMSVAGAYITAPGGGGEITGIAADVVIPPEMRRGVVEDAADTHRTARALLVGGADFLKLIATGAVLTVGTEPGQLELSEDEIRAAVEEAARRGTYATAHAHGAEGIKVALRAGVRSIEHGSLIDDEGIALMKAKGAWLVADIYNGDFIDAYGKAHGWPAETLRKNTETTDAQREGFRKAVKAGVKIAYGTDAGVFPHGWNARQLPYMVRYGMTPMQAIQSATTVAAALMDKSRDVGAISPGHYADLIAVKGDPMADISIMSAVDKVMKGGVVVKD
;
A
#
# COMPACT_ATOMS: atom_id res chain seq x y z
N MET A 1 -36.27 -11.73 -76.20
CA MET A 1 -35.06 -12.18 -75.50
C MET A 1 -35.23 -11.92 -74.01
N LYS A 2 -35.64 -12.93 -73.23
CA LYS A 2 -35.69 -12.89 -71.77
C LYS A 2 -34.64 -13.90 -71.29
N LEU A 3 -33.55 -13.39 -70.71
CA LEU A 3 -32.46 -14.20 -70.15
C LEU A 3 -32.92 -14.86 -68.85
N ALA A 4 -32.67 -16.17 -68.77
CA ALA A 4 -32.71 -16.95 -67.53
C ALA A 4 -31.40 -16.75 -66.77
N ILE A 5 -31.47 -16.52 -65.46
CA ILE A 5 -30.32 -16.47 -64.55
C ILE A 5 -30.37 -17.76 -63.71
N PRO A 6 -29.32 -18.61 -63.71
CA PRO A 6 -29.30 -19.84 -62.94
C PRO A 6 -28.95 -19.58 -61.48
N GLY A 7 -29.55 -20.38 -60.59
CA GLY A 7 -29.38 -20.30 -59.14
C GLY A 7 -27.97 -20.65 -58.67
N LEU A 8 -27.45 -19.86 -57.74
CA LEU A 8 -26.19 -20.08 -57.04
C LEU A 8 -26.49 -20.77 -55.71
N ALA A 9 -26.15 -22.05 -55.59
CA ALA A 9 -26.22 -22.79 -54.32
C ALA A 9 -25.04 -22.38 -53.43
N ALA A 10 -25.33 -21.78 -52.28
CA ALA A 10 -24.34 -21.42 -51.28
C ALA A 10 -23.91 -22.67 -50.48
N VAL A 11 -22.65 -23.08 -50.65
CA VAL A 11 -22.00 -24.07 -49.78
C VAL A 11 -21.54 -23.33 -48.52
N VAL A 12 -22.21 -23.58 -47.40
CA VAL A 12 -21.79 -23.11 -46.08
C VAL A 12 -20.73 -24.09 -45.56
N SER A 13 -19.44 -23.72 -45.68
CA SER A 13 -18.35 -24.43 -45.02
C SER A 13 -18.35 -24.07 -43.53
N LEU A 14 -18.73 -25.04 -42.70
CA LEU A 14 -18.69 -24.96 -41.24
C LEU A 14 -17.21 -24.98 -40.79
N VAL A 15 -16.62 -23.81 -40.51
CA VAL A 15 -15.32 -23.72 -39.83
C VAL A 15 -15.57 -24.03 -38.36
N LEU A 16 -15.27 -25.26 -37.95
CA LEU A 16 -15.17 -25.62 -36.54
C LEU A 16 -13.98 -24.87 -35.94
N ALA A 17 -14.26 -23.76 -35.26
CA ALA A 17 -13.29 -23.07 -34.43
C ALA A 17 -12.98 -23.96 -33.22
N SER A 18 -11.88 -24.69 -33.29
CA SER A 18 -11.26 -25.32 -32.12
C SER A 18 -10.81 -24.21 -31.17
N SER A 19 -11.55 -24.03 -30.07
CA SER A 19 -11.10 -23.21 -28.96
C SER A 19 -9.73 -23.73 -28.50
N PRO A 20 -8.71 -22.87 -28.35
CA PRO A 20 -7.44 -23.32 -27.78
C PRO A 20 -7.75 -23.81 -26.37
N ALA A 21 -7.51 -25.10 -26.12
CA ALA A 21 -7.45 -25.63 -24.77
C ALA A 21 -6.44 -24.75 -24.02
N MET A 22 -6.85 -24.10 -22.94
CA MET A 22 -5.92 -23.40 -22.07
C MET A 22 -4.90 -24.44 -21.63
N ALA A 23 -3.68 -24.36 -22.15
CA ALA A 23 -2.59 -25.19 -21.70
C ALA A 23 -2.43 -24.92 -20.20
N GLN A 24 -2.76 -25.92 -19.37
CA GLN A 24 -2.52 -25.84 -17.94
C GLN A 24 -1.02 -25.60 -17.78
N SER A 25 -0.66 -24.45 -17.21
CA SER A 25 0.74 -24.10 -16.99
C SER A 25 1.39 -25.21 -16.17
N ALA A 26 2.56 -25.68 -16.61
CA ALA A 26 3.28 -26.73 -15.91
C ALA A 26 3.55 -26.29 -14.45
N PRO A 27 3.38 -27.17 -13.46
CA PRO A 27 3.60 -26.80 -12.07
C PRO A 27 5.07 -26.42 -11.85
N SER A 28 5.31 -25.47 -10.96
CA SER A 28 6.63 -25.19 -10.39
C SER A 28 6.60 -25.39 -8.88
N TYR A 29 7.77 -25.64 -8.31
CA TYR A 29 7.91 -26.03 -6.93
C TYR A 29 8.96 -25.18 -6.22
N ILE A 30 8.74 -24.89 -4.95
CA ILE A 30 9.71 -24.21 -4.09
C ILE A 30 9.94 -25.11 -2.87
N HIS A 31 11.20 -25.44 -2.62
CA HIS A 31 11.63 -26.08 -1.38
C HIS A 31 12.01 -24.99 -0.37
N ALA A 32 11.22 -24.81 0.68
CA ALA A 32 11.45 -23.81 1.72
C ALA A 32 12.05 -24.48 2.96
N GLY A 33 13.25 -24.05 3.38
CA GLY A 33 13.89 -24.59 4.59
C GLY A 33 13.11 -24.26 5.85
N ARG A 34 12.66 -23.00 5.96
CA ARG A 34 11.58 -22.60 6.87
C ARG A 34 10.47 -21.90 6.09
N LEU A 35 9.25 -22.03 6.57
CA LEU A 35 8.07 -21.33 6.05
C LEU A 35 7.35 -20.66 7.20
N ILE A 36 7.15 -19.35 7.11
CA ILE A 36 6.29 -18.60 8.04
C ILE A 36 4.85 -18.69 7.54
N ASP A 37 4.05 -19.49 8.23
CA ASP A 37 2.61 -19.64 8.04
C ASP A 37 1.92 -18.50 8.81
N THR A 38 1.68 -17.38 8.11
CA THR A 38 1.13 -16.14 8.66
C THR A 38 -0.35 -16.26 9.04
N GLU A 39 -1.07 -17.23 8.49
CA GLU A 39 -2.47 -17.50 8.85
C GLU A 39 -2.55 -18.21 10.20
N ALA A 40 -1.72 -19.25 10.42
CA ALA A 40 -1.70 -19.98 11.68
C ALA A 40 -0.76 -19.38 12.74
N GLY A 41 0.07 -18.39 12.37
CA GLY A 41 1.00 -17.72 13.28
C GLY A 41 2.12 -18.64 13.77
N ARG A 42 2.65 -19.51 12.89
CA ARG A 42 3.67 -20.51 13.23
C ARG A 42 4.77 -20.61 12.18
N VAL A 43 5.91 -21.18 12.57
CA VAL A 43 7.01 -21.51 11.65
C VAL A 43 7.00 -23.01 11.38
N LEU A 44 7.00 -23.38 10.11
CA LEU A 44 7.15 -24.75 9.62
C LEU A 44 8.56 -24.94 9.06
N THR A 45 9.04 -26.19 9.04
CA THR A 45 10.36 -26.56 8.48
C THR A 45 10.20 -27.48 7.30
N ASP A 46 11.12 -27.40 6.34
CA ASP A 46 11.20 -28.27 5.16
C ASP A 46 9.84 -28.46 4.47
N GLN A 47 9.35 -27.39 3.84
CA GLN A 47 8.06 -27.39 3.13
C GLN A 47 8.28 -27.35 1.62
N LEU A 48 7.37 -28.02 0.90
CA LEU A 48 7.20 -27.96 -0.54
C LEU A 48 5.98 -27.09 -0.86
N ILE A 49 6.22 -25.95 -1.51
CA ILE A 49 5.18 -25.08 -2.06
C ILE A 49 5.03 -25.43 -3.53
N ARG A 50 3.80 -25.77 -3.94
CA ARG A 50 3.45 -26.04 -5.33
C ARG A 50 2.71 -24.84 -5.90
N VAL A 51 3.19 -24.36 -7.05
CA VAL A 51 2.64 -23.21 -7.77
C VAL A 51 2.20 -23.69 -9.16
N GLU A 52 0.99 -23.31 -9.56
CA GLU A 52 0.50 -23.44 -10.94
C GLU A 52 0.09 -22.05 -11.43
N GLY A 53 0.61 -21.65 -12.59
CA GLY A 53 0.44 -20.30 -13.11
C GLY A 53 0.98 -19.26 -12.13
N ASP A 54 0.09 -18.39 -11.66
CA ASP A 54 0.40 -17.33 -10.71
C ASP A 54 -0.04 -17.64 -9.28
N ARG A 55 -0.51 -18.85 -8.98
CA ARG A 55 -1.14 -19.19 -7.68
C ARG A 55 -0.48 -20.37 -6.97
N VAL A 56 -0.47 -20.30 -5.64
CA VAL A 56 -0.18 -21.42 -4.77
C VAL A 56 -1.35 -22.40 -4.83
N VAL A 57 -1.07 -23.68 -5.08
CA VAL A 57 -2.09 -24.74 -5.12
C VAL A 57 -1.96 -25.73 -3.98
N ALA A 58 -0.77 -25.87 -3.38
CA ALA A 58 -0.56 -26.72 -2.21
C ALA A 58 0.70 -26.30 -1.43
N VAL A 59 0.65 -26.51 -0.11
CA VAL A 59 1.80 -26.48 0.79
C VAL A 59 1.82 -27.79 1.56
N THR A 60 2.92 -28.53 1.48
CA THR A 60 3.05 -29.86 2.10
C THR A 60 4.46 -30.05 2.65
N PRO A 61 4.69 -30.99 3.58
CA PRO A 61 6.06 -31.32 4.00
C PRO A 61 6.90 -31.81 2.81
N TRP A 62 8.14 -31.33 2.73
CA TRP A 62 9.12 -31.83 1.78
C TRP A 62 9.45 -33.29 2.09
N LYS A 63 9.47 -34.14 1.05
CA LYS A 63 9.83 -35.56 1.15
C LYS A 63 10.85 -35.96 0.11
N LYS A 64 10.58 -35.61 -1.15
CA LYS A 64 11.46 -35.81 -2.31
C LYS A 64 11.14 -34.73 -3.35
N ALA A 65 12.12 -34.43 -4.20
CA ALA A 65 11.92 -33.52 -5.32
C ALA A 65 10.84 -34.07 -6.28
N PRO A 66 9.83 -33.25 -6.63
CA PRO A 66 8.92 -33.55 -7.73
C PRO A 66 9.67 -33.70 -9.05
N THR A 67 9.11 -34.50 -9.96
CA THR A 67 9.72 -34.80 -11.28
C THR A 67 8.90 -34.26 -12.45
N ASP A 68 7.74 -33.66 -12.17
CA ASP A 68 6.78 -33.13 -13.14
C ASP A 68 6.89 -31.60 -13.35
N GLY A 69 7.87 -30.95 -12.72
CA GLY A 69 8.11 -29.51 -12.83
C GLY A 69 9.45 -29.06 -12.23
N PRO A 70 9.90 -27.83 -12.51
CA PRO A 70 11.13 -27.28 -11.93
C PRO A 70 10.99 -27.06 -10.43
N VAL A 71 12.11 -27.23 -9.71
CA VAL A 71 12.21 -27.00 -8.27
C VAL A 71 13.19 -25.85 -8.02
N LEU A 72 12.70 -24.78 -7.39
CA LEU A 72 13.51 -23.72 -6.81
C LEU A 72 13.94 -24.14 -5.41
N ASP A 73 15.25 -24.30 -5.21
CA ASP A 73 15.80 -24.69 -3.92
C ASP A 73 16.05 -23.48 -3.03
N TRP A 74 15.10 -23.21 -2.14
CA TRP A 74 15.20 -22.19 -1.07
C TRP A 74 15.37 -22.86 0.31
N SER A 75 15.94 -24.07 0.36
CA SER A 75 16.19 -24.81 1.62
C SER A 75 17.10 -24.07 2.61
N ALA A 76 17.95 -23.17 2.11
CA ALA A 76 18.81 -22.33 2.94
C ALA A 76 18.10 -21.10 3.55
N TYR A 77 16.83 -20.85 3.21
CA TYR A 77 16.12 -19.61 3.53
C TYR A 77 14.89 -19.85 4.42
N THR A 78 14.46 -18.76 5.06
CA THR A 78 13.11 -18.65 5.61
C THR A 78 12.23 -17.94 4.59
N VAL A 79 11.15 -18.61 4.18
CA VAL A 79 10.19 -18.16 3.18
C VAL A 79 8.95 -17.60 3.87
N LEU A 80 8.44 -16.49 3.35
CA LEU A 80 7.24 -15.80 3.85
C LEU A 80 6.37 -15.33 2.67
N PRO A 81 5.07 -15.05 2.88
CA PRO A 81 4.31 -14.30 1.89
C PRO A 81 4.99 -12.97 1.59
N GLY A 82 4.85 -12.47 0.36
CA GLY A 82 5.31 -11.13 0.00
C GLY A 82 4.69 -10.07 0.91
N LEU A 83 5.51 -9.09 1.31
CA LEU A 83 5.10 -8.05 2.24
C LEU A 83 4.16 -7.05 1.58
N ILE A 84 3.37 -6.37 2.41
CA ILE A 84 2.39 -5.37 2.03
C ILE A 84 2.63 -4.10 2.82
N ASP A 85 2.79 -2.98 2.12
CA ASP A 85 2.89 -1.64 2.71
C ASP A 85 1.62 -0.84 2.41
N LEU A 86 0.92 -0.41 3.45
CA LEU A 86 -0.37 0.27 3.29
C LEU A 86 -0.28 1.80 3.22
N HIS A 87 0.92 2.37 3.28
CA HIS A 87 1.09 3.82 3.23
C HIS A 87 2.34 4.15 2.45
N THR A 88 2.18 4.34 1.15
CA THR A 88 3.27 4.68 0.23
C THR A 88 2.86 5.79 -0.72
N HIS A 89 3.85 6.46 -1.30
CA HIS A 89 3.71 7.49 -2.33
C HIS A 89 4.72 7.21 -3.45
N LEU A 90 4.41 6.27 -4.35
CA LEU A 90 5.35 5.75 -5.34
C LEU A 90 5.63 6.75 -6.46
N VAL A 91 4.62 7.47 -6.94
CA VAL A 91 4.75 8.30 -8.16
C VAL A 91 5.27 9.72 -7.91
N ASP A 92 5.34 10.13 -6.66
CA ASP A 92 5.89 11.42 -6.26
C ASP A 92 7.39 11.31 -5.99
N GLN A 93 8.09 12.46 -6.02
CA GLN A 93 9.47 12.54 -5.59
C GLN A 93 9.60 12.17 -4.11
N VAL A 94 10.73 11.58 -3.74
CA VAL A 94 11.07 11.43 -2.32
C VAL A 94 11.20 12.83 -1.71
N GLN A 95 10.71 13.00 -0.48
CA GLN A 95 10.68 14.28 0.23
C GLN A 95 12.05 14.99 0.21
N THR A 96 12.01 16.29 -0.11
CA THR A 96 13.18 17.17 -0.14
C THR A 96 12.98 18.38 0.79
N ASP A 97 13.99 19.25 0.86
CA ASP A 97 13.91 20.57 1.51
C ASP A 97 13.09 21.59 0.69
N ASN A 98 12.85 21.32 -0.60
CA ASN A 98 12.16 22.21 -1.51
C ASN A 98 10.65 21.95 -1.53
N ILE A 99 9.87 22.81 -0.87
CA ILE A 99 8.41 22.73 -0.84
C ILE A 99 7.74 22.80 -2.22
N ALA A 100 8.40 23.41 -3.21
CA ALA A 100 7.88 23.57 -4.56
C ALA A 100 8.24 22.40 -5.49
N GLU A 101 8.99 21.40 -5.00
CA GLU A 101 9.47 20.26 -5.81
C GLU A 101 8.35 19.57 -6.63
N PRO A 102 7.12 19.37 -6.10
CA PRO A 102 6.04 18.78 -6.90
C PRO A 102 5.69 19.58 -8.16
N LEU A 103 5.90 20.91 -8.15
CA LEU A 103 5.64 21.80 -9.28
C LEU A 103 6.76 21.77 -10.33
N LEU A 104 7.94 21.28 -9.97
CA LEU A 104 9.12 21.22 -10.84
C LEU A 104 9.18 19.93 -11.68
N THR A 105 8.29 18.98 -11.42
CA THR A 105 8.27 17.67 -12.10
C THR A 105 7.07 17.57 -13.03
N THR A 106 7.30 17.27 -14.31
CA THR A 106 6.23 17.02 -15.28
C THR A 106 5.54 15.68 -15.02
N ALA A 107 4.33 15.49 -15.55
CA ALA A 107 3.61 14.22 -15.44
C ALA A 107 4.37 13.04 -16.07
N ALA A 108 5.12 13.28 -17.16
CA ALA A 108 5.92 12.24 -17.81
C ALA A 108 7.14 11.83 -16.96
N GLU A 109 7.82 12.80 -16.35
CA GLU A 109 8.92 12.52 -15.41
C GLU A 109 8.44 11.77 -14.17
N GLN A 110 7.29 12.16 -13.59
CA GLN A 110 6.66 11.44 -12.47
C GLN A 110 6.41 9.95 -12.80
N ALA A 111 6.02 9.64 -14.04
CA ALA A 111 5.83 8.24 -14.45
C ALA A 111 7.13 7.42 -14.41
N TYR A 112 8.27 8.01 -14.82
CA TYR A 112 9.58 7.35 -14.75
C TYR A 112 10.09 7.19 -13.31
N ILE A 113 9.86 8.22 -12.48
CA ILE A 113 10.18 8.18 -11.04
C ILE A 113 9.36 7.07 -10.37
N GLY A 114 8.04 7.06 -10.60
CA GLY A 114 7.14 6.02 -10.09
C GLY A 114 7.53 4.61 -10.51
N ALA A 115 7.95 4.42 -11.76
CA ALA A 115 8.45 3.13 -12.22
C ALA A 115 9.72 2.67 -11.47
N ALA A 116 10.64 3.59 -11.16
CA ALA A 116 11.83 3.29 -10.38
C ALA A 116 11.49 2.93 -8.92
N HIS A 117 10.64 3.73 -8.27
CA HIS A 117 10.17 3.50 -6.91
C HIS A 117 9.40 2.18 -6.77
N ALA A 118 8.54 1.86 -7.73
CA ALA A 118 7.81 0.59 -7.78
C ALA A 118 8.76 -0.61 -7.87
N ARG A 119 9.78 -0.53 -8.72
CA ARG A 119 10.81 -1.57 -8.83
C ARG A 119 11.56 -1.74 -7.52
N ASP A 120 12.03 -0.65 -6.92
CA ASP A 120 12.86 -0.71 -5.71
C ASP A 120 12.06 -1.27 -4.52
N THR A 121 10.78 -0.88 -4.41
CA THR A 121 9.83 -1.45 -3.43
C THR A 121 9.62 -2.95 -3.64
N LEU A 122 9.42 -3.40 -4.89
CA LEU A 122 9.29 -4.82 -5.22
C LEU A 122 10.56 -5.61 -4.87
N MET A 123 11.73 -5.07 -5.19
CA MET A 123 13.03 -5.72 -4.93
C MET A 123 13.38 -5.78 -3.43
N ALA A 124 12.71 -4.97 -2.61
CA ALA A 124 12.77 -5.03 -1.14
C ALA A 124 11.80 -6.05 -0.54
N GLY A 125 11.03 -6.78 -1.36
CA GLY A 125 10.12 -7.85 -0.93
C GLY A 125 8.68 -7.43 -0.67
N PHE A 126 8.31 -6.19 -1.03
CA PHE A 126 6.92 -5.74 -0.98
C PHE A 126 6.25 -6.04 -2.31
N THR A 127 5.43 -7.09 -2.36
CA THR A 127 4.77 -7.54 -3.60
C THR A 127 3.41 -6.89 -3.82
N SER A 128 2.85 -6.25 -2.79
CA SER A 128 1.65 -5.42 -2.86
C SER A 128 1.82 -4.15 -2.05
N VAL A 129 1.14 -3.08 -2.45
CA VAL A 129 1.13 -1.80 -1.71
C VAL A 129 -0.24 -1.12 -1.80
N ARG A 130 -0.53 -0.26 -0.82
CA ARG A 130 -1.58 0.75 -0.91
C ARG A 130 -0.93 2.12 -1.04
N ASP A 131 -1.02 2.69 -2.24
CA ASP A 131 -0.58 4.04 -2.52
C ASP A 131 -1.69 5.01 -2.11
N VAL A 132 -1.40 5.91 -1.18
CA VAL A 132 -2.42 6.68 -0.46
C VAL A 132 -2.60 8.09 -0.99
N GLY A 133 -2.23 8.32 -2.24
CA GLY A 133 -2.56 9.52 -2.98
C GLY A 133 -1.31 10.23 -3.48
N THR A 134 -1.55 11.15 -4.40
CA THR A 134 -0.50 11.78 -5.18
C THR A 134 -0.76 13.28 -5.28
N TRP A 135 0.30 14.07 -5.44
CA TRP A 135 0.15 15.50 -5.70
C TRP A 135 -0.59 15.75 -7.00
N ARG A 136 -0.16 15.10 -8.08
CA ARG A 136 -0.81 15.16 -9.39
C ARG A 136 -1.78 13.99 -9.51
N ALA A 137 -3.08 14.29 -9.54
CA ALA A 137 -4.09 13.25 -9.46
C ALA A 137 -3.95 12.17 -10.54
N PHE A 138 -4.17 10.92 -10.13
CA PHE A 138 -4.20 9.71 -10.98
C PHE A 138 -2.86 9.22 -11.53
N GLY A 139 -1.74 9.78 -11.08
CA GLY A 139 -0.41 9.23 -11.40
C GLY A 139 -0.26 7.79 -10.90
N ASP A 140 -0.71 7.52 -9.68
CA ASP A 140 -0.76 6.20 -9.05
C ASP A 140 -1.66 5.22 -9.81
N VAL A 141 -2.82 5.66 -10.30
CA VAL A 141 -3.70 4.87 -11.19
C VAL A 141 -2.99 4.47 -12.47
N ALA A 142 -2.26 5.39 -13.10
CA ALA A 142 -1.50 5.09 -14.32
C ALA A 142 -0.39 4.07 -14.04
N LEU A 143 0.34 4.22 -12.94
CA LEU A 143 1.39 3.29 -12.53
C LEU A 143 0.83 1.88 -12.22
N ARG A 144 -0.25 1.78 -11.44
CA ARG A 144 -0.95 0.50 -11.18
C ARG A 144 -1.30 -0.19 -12.49
N ASN A 145 -1.98 0.53 -13.40
CA ASN A 145 -2.42 -0.03 -14.67
C ASN A 145 -1.24 -0.50 -15.53
N ALA A 146 -0.12 0.24 -15.54
CA ALA A 146 1.09 -0.14 -16.25
C ALA A 146 1.72 -1.42 -15.66
N ILE A 147 1.72 -1.57 -14.34
CA ILE A 147 2.21 -2.78 -13.67
C ILE A 147 1.29 -3.98 -13.95
N ASP A 148 -0.03 -3.80 -13.88
CA ASP A 148 -1.01 -4.86 -14.13
C ASP A 148 -0.95 -5.36 -15.58
N GLN A 149 -0.57 -4.48 -16.52
CA GLN A 149 -0.33 -4.82 -17.93
C GLN A 149 1.07 -5.40 -18.18
N GLY A 150 1.94 -5.45 -17.17
CA GLY A 150 3.32 -5.93 -17.29
C GLY A 150 4.27 -4.98 -18.03
N LEU A 151 3.90 -3.71 -18.22
CA LEU A 151 4.74 -2.69 -18.87
C LEU A 151 5.89 -2.23 -17.97
N VAL A 152 5.66 -2.25 -16.66
CA VAL A 152 6.62 -1.80 -15.63
C VAL A 152 6.66 -2.85 -14.52
N PRO A 153 7.84 -3.28 -14.04
CA PRO A 153 7.92 -4.13 -12.86
C PRO A 153 7.55 -3.34 -11.60
N GLY A 154 6.74 -3.92 -10.72
CA GLY A 154 6.36 -3.27 -9.46
C GLY A 154 5.43 -4.14 -8.61
N PRO A 155 5.05 -3.70 -7.40
CA PRO A 155 4.05 -4.37 -6.57
C PRO A 155 2.64 -4.29 -7.17
N ARG A 156 1.71 -5.13 -6.70
CA ARG A 156 0.27 -4.95 -6.96
C ARG A 156 -0.20 -3.74 -6.17
N MET A 157 -0.77 -2.74 -6.83
CA MET A 157 -1.16 -1.51 -6.14
C MET A 157 -2.67 -1.46 -5.87
N SER A 158 -3.03 -0.89 -4.72
CA SER A 158 -4.34 -0.27 -4.46
C SER A 158 -4.11 1.22 -4.34
N VAL A 159 -4.86 2.05 -5.08
CA VAL A 159 -4.50 3.47 -5.26
C VAL A 159 -5.62 4.43 -4.91
N ALA A 160 -5.29 5.63 -4.42
CA ALA A 160 -6.26 6.63 -3.96
C ALA A 160 -6.58 7.71 -5.02
N GLY A 161 -5.73 7.89 -6.02
CA GLY A 161 -5.88 8.90 -7.06
C GLY A 161 -5.40 10.28 -6.61
N ALA A 162 -5.99 10.84 -5.56
CA ALA A 162 -5.60 12.14 -5.00
C ALA A 162 -5.99 12.23 -3.52
N TYR A 163 -5.39 13.16 -2.78
CA TYR A 163 -5.82 13.51 -1.43
C TYR A 163 -7.13 14.31 -1.46
N ILE A 164 -8.15 13.90 -0.70
CA ILE A 164 -9.26 14.79 -0.37
C ILE A 164 -8.85 15.66 0.81
N THR A 165 -8.79 16.97 0.63
CA THR A 165 -8.21 17.92 1.60
C THR A 165 -8.92 19.27 1.56
N ALA A 166 -8.82 20.04 2.65
CA ALA A 166 -9.33 21.41 2.70
C ALA A 166 -8.40 22.38 1.93
N PRO A 167 -8.89 23.57 1.52
CA PRO A 167 -8.04 24.60 0.92
C PRO A 167 -6.93 25.03 1.90
N GLY A 168 -5.68 25.00 1.44
CA GLY A 168 -4.51 25.28 2.28
C GLY A 168 -4.19 24.19 3.33
N GLY A 169 -4.85 23.03 3.25
CA GLY A 169 -4.65 21.91 4.18
C GLY A 169 -3.43 21.04 3.87
N GLY A 170 -3.23 20.01 4.68
CA GLY A 170 -2.06 19.12 4.65
C GLY A 170 -1.88 18.33 3.35
N GLY A 171 -2.92 18.20 2.53
CA GLY A 171 -2.89 17.54 1.22
C GLY A 171 -2.68 18.48 0.03
N GLU A 172 -2.33 19.75 0.29
CA GLU A 172 -2.08 20.77 -0.73
C GLU A 172 -0.61 21.25 -0.71
N ILE A 173 -0.14 21.80 -1.84
CA ILE A 173 1.16 22.46 -1.93
C ILE A 173 1.02 23.87 -1.35
N THR A 174 1.54 24.06 -0.14
CA THR A 174 1.46 25.31 0.63
C THR A 174 2.84 25.97 0.77
N GLY A 175 2.90 27.13 1.46
CA GLY A 175 4.17 27.82 1.77
C GLY A 175 4.79 28.58 0.58
N ILE A 176 4.15 28.56 -0.58
CA ILE A 176 4.55 29.34 -1.76
C ILE A 176 3.87 30.73 -1.79
N ALA A 177 4.32 31.61 -2.69
CA ALA A 177 3.74 32.94 -2.83
C ALA A 177 2.26 32.87 -3.25
N ALA A 178 1.43 33.76 -2.68
CA ALA A 178 -0.03 33.70 -2.81
C ALA A 178 -0.55 33.97 -4.25
N ASP A 179 0.27 34.57 -5.11
CA ASP A 179 -0.03 34.83 -6.52
C ASP A 179 0.44 33.71 -7.46
N VAL A 180 1.06 32.66 -6.93
CA VAL A 180 1.39 31.44 -7.70
C VAL A 180 0.16 30.55 -7.79
N VAL A 181 -0.23 30.23 -9.02
CA VAL A 181 -1.38 29.37 -9.30
C VAL A 181 -0.93 27.91 -9.35
N ILE A 182 -1.39 27.10 -8.40
CA ILE A 182 -1.21 25.64 -8.44
C ILE A 182 -2.07 25.04 -9.57
N PRO A 183 -1.51 24.16 -10.42
CA PRO A 183 -2.25 23.54 -11.51
C PRO A 183 -3.53 22.80 -11.05
N PRO A 184 -4.65 22.87 -11.79
CA PRO A 184 -5.92 22.25 -11.39
C PRO A 184 -5.83 20.74 -11.13
N GLU A 185 -4.99 20.03 -11.88
CA GLU A 185 -4.76 18.59 -11.68
C GLU A 185 -4.07 18.24 -10.36
N MET A 186 -3.41 19.21 -9.73
CA MET A 186 -2.82 19.10 -8.39
C MET A 186 -3.73 19.62 -7.27
N ARG A 187 -4.89 20.20 -7.64
CA ARG A 187 -5.93 20.64 -6.70
C ARG A 187 -7.21 19.81 -6.81
N ARG A 188 -7.18 18.70 -7.54
CA ARG A 188 -8.39 17.92 -7.90
C ARG A 188 -9.15 17.38 -6.69
N GLY A 189 -8.47 17.17 -5.56
CA GLY A 189 -9.07 16.68 -4.32
C GLY A 189 -9.36 17.78 -3.28
N VAL A 190 -9.14 19.05 -3.60
CA VAL A 190 -9.50 20.16 -2.70
C VAL A 190 -11.02 20.28 -2.62
N VAL A 191 -11.57 20.33 -1.41
CA VAL A 191 -13.01 20.39 -1.15
C VAL A 191 -13.34 21.48 -0.14
N GLU A 192 -14.47 22.16 -0.32
CA GLU A 192 -14.89 23.26 0.58
C GLU A 192 -16.08 22.92 1.49
N ASP A 193 -16.83 21.87 1.16
CA ASP A 193 -17.96 21.39 1.94
C ASP A 193 -18.29 19.91 1.66
N ALA A 194 -19.29 19.38 2.37
CA ALA A 194 -19.73 17.99 2.21
C ALA A 194 -20.32 17.69 0.83
N ALA A 195 -21.01 18.64 0.19
CA ALA A 195 -21.60 18.45 -1.14
C ALA A 195 -20.50 18.40 -2.21
N ASP A 196 -19.46 19.19 -2.06
CA ASP A 196 -18.26 19.14 -2.89
C ASP A 196 -17.47 17.86 -2.65
N THR A 197 -17.34 17.45 -1.39
CA THR A 197 -16.72 16.19 -1.03
C THR A 197 -17.41 14.99 -1.69
N HIS A 198 -18.75 14.95 -1.75
CA HIS A 198 -19.46 13.92 -2.51
C HIS A 198 -19.10 13.92 -3.99
N ARG A 199 -19.04 15.09 -4.63
CA ARG A 199 -18.70 15.22 -6.07
C ARG A 199 -17.27 14.76 -6.34
N THR A 200 -16.33 15.22 -5.52
CA THR A 200 -14.90 14.92 -5.63
C THR A 200 -14.62 13.44 -5.36
N ALA A 201 -15.16 12.87 -4.28
CA ALA A 201 -15.06 11.44 -3.98
C ALA A 201 -15.56 10.57 -5.15
N ARG A 202 -16.72 10.92 -5.71
CA ARG A 202 -17.25 10.22 -6.89
C ARG A 202 -16.34 10.34 -8.10
N ALA A 203 -15.80 11.53 -8.35
CA ALA A 203 -14.90 11.77 -9.48
C ALA A 203 -13.61 10.96 -9.37
N LEU A 204 -13.02 10.85 -8.17
CA LEU A 204 -11.82 10.04 -7.93
C LEU A 204 -12.10 8.54 -8.16
N LEU A 205 -13.21 8.02 -7.62
CA LEU A 205 -13.61 6.62 -7.82
C LEU A 205 -13.92 6.31 -9.30
N VAL A 206 -14.56 7.23 -10.03
CA VAL A 206 -14.76 7.11 -11.49
C VAL A 206 -13.43 7.17 -12.25
N GLY A 207 -12.47 7.96 -11.76
CA GLY A 207 -11.12 8.06 -12.30
C GLY A 207 -10.25 6.81 -12.09
N GLY A 208 -10.77 5.80 -11.40
CA GLY A 208 -10.10 4.51 -11.23
C GLY A 208 -9.37 4.34 -9.90
N ALA A 209 -9.57 5.24 -8.94
CA ALA A 209 -9.14 5.03 -7.56
C ALA A 209 -9.84 3.79 -6.96
N ASP A 210 -9.09 2.97 -6.23
CA ASP A 210 -9.59 1.78 -5.55
C ASP A 210 -10.25 2.10 -4.21
N PHE A 211 -9.81 3.17 -3.56
CA PHE A 211 -10.29 3.66 -2.26
C PHE A 211 -10.08 5.18 -2.17
N LEU A 212 -10.50 5.81 -1.07
CA LEU A 212 -10.32 7.24 -0.84
C LEU A 212 -9.36 7.54 0.32
N LYS A 213 -8.51 8.56 0.17
CA LYS A 213 -7.68 9.12 1.24
C LYS A 213 -8.13 10.54 1.55
N LEU A 214 -8.40 10.80 2.82
CA LEU A 214 -8.71 12.12 3.35
C LEU A 214 -7.58 12.65 4.22
N ILE A 215 -7.40 13.97 4.25
CA ILE A 215 -6.51 14.68 5.15
C ILE A 215 -7.36 15.36 6.21
N ALA A 216 -7.54 14.70 7.35
CA ALA A 216 -8.45 15.17 8.39
C ALA A 216 -7.81 16.20 9.34
N THR A 217 -6.48 16.21 9.43
CA THR A 217 -5.70 17.16 10.22
C THR A 217 -4.54 17.72 9.43
N GLY A 218 -3.92 18.79 9.94
CA GLY A 218 -2.65 19.28 9.39
C GLY A 218 -1.55 18.23 9.42
N ALA A 219 -0.53 18.42 8.58
CA ALA A 219 0.50 17.44 8.31
C ALA A 219 1.89 17.92 8.77
N VAL A 220 2.77 16.97 9.11
CA VAL A 220 4.14 17.28 9.53
C VAL A 220 4.96 17.88 8.37
N LEU A 221 4.82 17.35 7.16
CA LEU A 221 5.65 17.75 6.02
C LEU A 221 5.10 18.96 5.23
N THR A 222 3.87 19.38 5.51
CA THR A 222 3.21 20.49 4.81
C THR A 222 3.35 21.79 5.59
N VAL A 223 4.11 22.75 5.05
CA VAL A 223 4.38 24.05 5.69
C VAL A 223 3.08 24.87 5.87
N GLY A 224 2.90 25.51 7.02
CA GLY A 224 1.70 26.30 7.32
C GLY A 224 0.51 25.50 7.83
N THR A 225 0.66 24.20 8.07
CA THR A 225 -0.34 23.35 8.71
C THR A 225 0.18 22.84 10.06
N GLU A 226 -0.73 22.50 10.99
CA GLU A 226 -0.37 22.02 12.33
C GLU A 226 -0.96 20.63 12.60
N PRO A 227 -0.18 19.63 13.07
CA PRO A 227 -0.65 18.25 13.20
C PRO A 227 -1.86 18.08 14.11
N GLY A 228 -1.98 18.94 15.13
CA GLY A 228 -3.11 18.93 16.06
C GLY A 228 -4.40 19.56 15.54
N GLN A 229 -4.35 20.30 14.43
CA GLN A 229 -5.50 21.06 13.92
C GLN A 229 -6.41 20.21 13.04
N LEU A 230 -7.72 20.34 13.25
CA LEU A 230 -8.74 19.72 12.40
C LEU A 230 -8.86 20.52 11.09
N GLU A 231 -8.79 19.84 9.95
CA GLU A 231 -8.89 20.46 8.63
C GLU A 231 -10.19 20.12 7.89
N LEU A 232 -10.73 18.92 8.11
CA LEU A 232 -12.03 18.51 7.56
C LEU A 232 -13.03 18.26 8.69
N SER A 233 -14.25 18.75 8.51
CA SER A 233 -15.37 18.49 9.40
C SER A 233 -15.83 17.03 9.34
N GLU A 234 -16.62 16.63 10.35
CA GLU A 234 -17.20 15.28 10.36
C GLU A 234 -18.10 15.02 9.14
N ASP A 235 -18.84 16.03 8.68
CA ASP A 235 -19.77 15.90 7.55
C ASP A 235 -19.03 15.74 6.22
N GLU A 236 -17.91 16.45 6.03
CA GLU A 236 -17.03 16.27 4.86
C GLU A 236 -16.43 14.87 4.83
N ILE A 237 -15.87 14.40 5.96
CA ILE A 237 -15.31 13.05 6.02
C ILE A 237 -16.40 11.98 5.77
N ARG A 238 -17.58 12.17 6.37
CA ARG A 238 -18.73 11.26 6.19
C ARG A 238 -19.20 11.22 4.74
N ALA A 239 -19.21 12.35 4.04
CA ALA A 239 -19.59 12.42 2.63
C ALA A 239 -18.71 11.52 1.74
N ALA A 240 -17.40 11.49 1.98
CA ALA A 240 -16.48 10.60 1.27
C ALA A 240 -16.70 9.13 1.63
N VAL A 241 -16.88 8.83 2.93
CA VAL A 241 -17.16 7.47 3.42
C VAL A 241 -18.43 6.91 2.77
N GLU A 242 -19.48 7.72 2.64
CA GLU A 242 -20.73 7.31 1.99
C GLU A 242 -20.56 7.02 0.49
N GLU A 243 -19.81 7.83 -0.26
CA GLU A 243 -19.55 7.56 -1.68
C GLU A 243 -18.69 6.31 -1.88
N ALA A 244 -17.68 6.10 -1.02
CA ALA A 244 -16.89 4.87 -1.02
C ALA A 244 -17.78 3.64 -0.75
N ALA A 245 -18.65 3.70 0.26
CA ALA A 245 -19.57 2.62 0.58
C ALA A 245 -20.56 2.30 -0.55
N ARG A 246 -21.09 3.33 -1.26
CA ARG A 246 -21.96 3.16 -2.45
C ARG A 246 -21.26 2.42 -3.60
N ARG A 247 -19.92 2.43 -3.63
CA ARG A 247 -19.08 1.72 -4.62
C ARG A 247 -18.53 0.39 -4.09
N GLY A 248 -18.88 -0.01 -2.87
CA GLY A 248 -18.37 -1.24 -2.24
C GLY A 248 -16.89 -1.16 -1.86
N THR A 249 -16.36 0.05 -1.66
CA THR A 249 -15.00 0.29 -1.16
C THR A 249 -15.03 1.12 0.14
N TYR A 250 -13.90 1.70 0.53
CA TYR A 250 -13.70 2.38 1.80
C TYR A 250 -12.92 3.68 1.66
N ALA A 251 -12.92 4.45 2.75
CA ALA A 251 -12.14 5.66 2.91
C ALA A 251 -11.20 5.54 4.13
N THR A 252 -10.12 6.31 4.11
CA THR A 252 -9.04 6.32 5.12
C THR A 252 -8.69 7.76 5.44
N ALA A 253 -8.14 8.04 6.61
CA ALA A 253 -7.79 9.41 7.00
C ALA A 253 -6.37 9.53 7.53
N HIS A 254 -5.60 10.44 6.95
CA HIS A 254 -4.46 11.06 7.63
C HIS A 254 -5.01 11.86 8.83
N ALA A 255 -4.57 11.49 10.03
CA ALA A 255 -4.93 12.22 11.24
C ALA A 255 -3.83 12.07 12.30
N HIS A 256 -3.18 13.19 12.62
CA HIS A 256 -2.22 13.27 13.72
C HIS A 256 -2.95 13.63 15.03
N GLY A 257 -3.72 14.72 15.05
CA GLY A 257 -4.40 15.25 16.24
C GLY A 257 -5.53 14.37 16.80
N ALA A 258 -5.62 14.25 18.12
CA ALA A 258 -6.61 13.42 18.83
C ALA A 258 -8.07 13.69 18.40
N GLU A 259 -8.46 14.97 18.30
CA GLU A 259 -9.82 15.33 17.88
C GLU A 259 -10.11 14.91 16.44
N GLY A 260 -9.17 15.14 15.51
CA GLY A 260 -9.30 14.70 14.12
C GLY A 260 -9.41 13.19 13.98
N ILE A 261 -8.64 12.43 14.76
CA ILE A 261 -8.75 10.97 14.84
C ILE A 261 -10.17 10.57 15.26
N LYS A 262 -10.69 11.18 16.34
CA LYS A 262 -12.03 10.87 16.85
C LYS A 262 -13.14 11.26 15.85
N VAL A 263 -13.02 12.42 15.20
CA VAL A 263 -13.93 12.87 14.13
C VAL A 263 -13.94 11.86 12.99
N ALA A 264 -12.78 11.48 12.47
CA ALA A 264 -12.69 10.54 11.35
C ALA A 264 -13.26 9.16 11.71
N LEU A 265 -13.01 8.66 12.93
CA LEU A 265 -13.57 7.40 13.43
C LEU A 265 -15.10 7.45 13.58
N ARG A 266 -15.67 8.59 13.99
CA ARG A 266 -17.14 8.77 14.05
C ARG A 266 -17.77 8.84 12.67
N ALA A 267 -17.10 9.48 11.71
CA ALA A 267 -17.51 9.54 10.31
C ALA A 267 -17.43 8.17 9.60
N GLY A 268 -16.62 7.23 10.13
CA GLY A 268 -16.61 5.84 9.71
C GLY A 268 -15.48 5.46 8.75
N VAL A 269 -14.34 6.15 8.81
CA VAL A 269 -13.16 5.73 8.05
C VAL A 269 -12.69 4.34 8.47
N ARG A 270 -12.16 3.57 7.52
CA ARG A 270 -11.70 2.20 7.75
C ARG A 270 -10.37 2.16 8.51
N SER A 271 -9.48 3.10 8.21
CA SER A 271 -8.18 3.24 8.86
C SER A 271 -7.83 4.68 9.16
N ILE A 272 -7.07 4.85 10.24
CA ILE A 272 -6.38 6.07 10.61
C ILE A 272 -4.91 5.86 10.27
N GLU A 273 -4.38 6.79 9.49
CA GLU A 273 -2.97 6.87 9.17
C GLU A 273 -2.25 7.77 10.17
N HIS A 274 -1.01 7.43 10.48
CA HIS A 274 -0.14 8.07 11.47
C HIS A 274 -0.61 7.92 12.91
N GLY A 275 -1.74 8.54 13.28
CA GLY A 275 -2.29 8.47 14.63
C GLY A 275 -1.38 9.08 15.71
N SER A 276 -0.58 10.09 15.37
CA SER A 276 0.56 10.50 16.19
C SER A 276 0.23 11.01 17.58
N LEU A 277 -0.91 11.71 17.74
CA LEU A 277 -1.33 12.27 19.01
C LEU A 277 -2.58 11.56 19.54
N ILE A 278 -2.78 10.29 19.18
CA ILE A 278 -3.93 9.51 19.63
C ILE A 278 -3.98 9.43 21.17
N ASP A 279 -5.13 9.78 21.73
CA ASP A 279 -5.40 9.70 23.17
C ASP A 279 -6.10 8.37 23.54
N ASP A 280 -6.27 8.13 24.84
CA ASP A 280 -6.89 6.89 25.33
C ASP A 280 -8.36 6.76 24.87
N GLU A 281 -9.06 7.89 24.68
CA GLU A 281 -10.41 7.93 24.11
C GLU A 281 -10.40 7.50 22.63
N GLY A 282 -9.48 8.03 21.83
CA GLY A 282 -9.28 7.67 20.43
C GLY A 282 -8.95 6.19 20.26
N ILE A 283 -8.08 5.63 21.11
CA ILE A 283 -7.77 4.19 21.13
C ILE A 283 -9.03 3.36 21.43
N ALA A 284 -9.80 3.76 22.46
CA ALA A 284 -11.03 3.07 22.83
C ALA A 284 -12.07 3.13 21.71
N LEU A 285 -12.23 4.29 21.07
CA LEU A 285 -13.15 4.49 19.95
C LEU A 285 -12.72 3.68 18.72
N MET A 286 -11.43 3.68 18.38
CA MET A 286 -10.89 2.90 17.27
C MET A 286 -11.18 1.41 17.45
N LYS A 287 -10.95 0.89 18.67
CA LYS A 287 -11.30 -0.49 19.01
C LYS A 287 -12.79 -0.76 18.91
N ALA A 288 -13.64 0.13 19.43
CA ALA A 288 -15.10 -0.01 19.38
C ALA A 288 -15.65 0.00 17.94
N LYS A 289 -15.04 0.78 17.05
CA LYS A 289 -15.37 0.83 15.62
C LYS A 289 -14.76 -0.31 14.81
N GLY A 290 -13.78 -1.03 15.37
CA GLY A 290 -13.02 -2.04 14.65
C GLY A 290 -12.19 -1.49 13.49
N ALA A 291 -11.85 -0.19 13.55
CA ALA A 291 -11.00 0.50 12.59
C ALA A 291 -9.53 0.12 12.80
N TRP A 292 -8.73 0.31 11.76
CA TRP A 292 -7.30 0.01 11.77
C TRP A 292 -6.46 1.25 12.09
N LEU A 293 -5.34 1.03 12.79
CA LEU A 293 -4.23 1.99 12.86
C LEU A 293 -3.15 1.56 11.87
N VAL A 294 -2.72 2.48 11.01
CA VAL A 294 -1.59 2.34 10.10
C VAL A 294 -0.56 3.40 10.50
N ALA A 295 0.39 3.02 11.37
CA ALA A 295 1.34 3.96 11.96
C ALA A 295 2.76 3.75 11.42
N ASP A 296 3.31 4.82 10.89
CA ASP A 296 4.59 5.01 10.21
C ASP A 296 5.74 5.36 11.18
N ILE A 297 5.88 4.60 12.27
CA ILE A 297 6.74 4.91 13.43
C ILE A 297 8.27 4.91 13.19
N TYR A 298 8.72 4.60 11.96
CA TYR A 298 10.12 4.71 11.55
C TYR A 298 10.49 6.10 11.00
N ASN A 299 9.61 6.72 10.22
CA ASN A 299 9.96 7.87 9.38
C ASN A 299 10.44 9.10 10.21
N GLY A 300 9.95 9.27 11.44
CA GLY A 300 10.35 10.36 12.32
C GLY A 300 11.85 10.40 12.62
N ASP A 301 12.52 9.24 12.75
CA ASP A 301 13.98 9.19 12.93
C ASP A 301 14.73 9.53 11.63
N PHE A 302 14.16 9.18 10.47
CA PHE A 302 14.72 9.57 9.18
C PHE A 302 14.62 11.09 8.98
N ILE A 303 13.44 11.67 9.24
CA ILE A 303 13.23 13.13 9.15
C ILE A 303 14.20 13.85 10.10
N ASP A 304 14.35 13.38 11.33
CA ASP A 304 15.25 13.99 12.31
C ASP A 304 16.71 13.98 11.83
N ALA A 305 17.20 12.83 11.39
CA ALA A 305 18.59 12.68 10.98
C ALA A 305 18.88 13.31 9.61
N TYR A 306 18.13 12.90 8.58
CA TYR A 306 18.35 13.33 7.20
C TYR A 306 17.89 14.78 7.01
N GLY A 307 16.71 15.15 7.52
CA GLY A 307 16.15 16.48 7.34
C GLY A 307 17.01 17.58 7.98
N LYS A 308 17.54 17.36 9.19
CA LYS A 308 18.49 18.30 9.81
C LYS A 308 19.77 18.43 8.99
N ALA A 309 20.31 17.32 8.51
CA ALA A 309 21.56 17.31 7.73
C ALA A 309 21.41 18.01 6.37
N HIS A 310 20.20 18.03 5.80
CA HIS A 310 19.91 18.60 4.49
C HIS A 310 19.09 19.90 4.55
N GLY A 311 18.97 20.52 5.73
CA GLY A 311 18.36 21.84 5.86
C GLY A 311 16.86 21.91 5.56
N TRP A 312 16.11 20.85 5.87
CA TRP A 312 14.65 20.86 5.73
C TRP A 312 14.00 22.01 6.53
N PRO A 313 12.81 22.49 6.13
CA PRO A 313 12.16 23.62 6.80
C PRO A 313 12.09 23.46 8.32
N ALA A 314 12.44 24.51 9.06
CA ALA A 314 12.46 24.48 10.52
C ALA A 314 11.10 24.13 11.13
N GLU A 315 10.01 24.55 10.47
CA GLU A 315 8.64 24.18 10.86
C GLU A 315 8.41 22.66 10.78
N THR A 316 8.83 22.03 9.68
CA THR A 316 8.75 20.58 9.49
C THR A 316 9.54 19.83 10.57
N LEU A 317 10.78 20.26 10.84
CA LEU A 317 11.63 19.62 11.86
C LEU A 317 11.06 19.78 13.29
N ARG A 318 10.48 20.93 13.60
CA ARG A 318 9.77 21.17 14.86
C ARG A 318 8.58 20.21 14.98
N LYS A 319 7.69 20.16 13.98
CA LYS A 319 6.50 19.29 13.97
C LYS A 319 6.87 17.81 14.06
N ASN A 320 7.96 17.40 13.42
CA ASN A 320 8.51 16.04 13.56
C ASN A 320 8.93 15.73 15.00
N THR A 321 9.64 16.65 15.64
CA THR A 321 10.09 16.52 17.04
C THR A 321 8.89 16.41 17.99
N GLU A 322 7.85 17.21 17.76
CA GLU A 322 6.64 17.23 18.59
C GLU A 322 5.79 15.95 18.46
N THR A 323 5.85 15.25 17.32
CA THR A 323 4.95 14.13 17.03
C THR A 323 5.61 12.75 17.14
N THR A 324 6.92 12.62 16.91
CA THR A 324 7.60 11.31 16.76
C THR A 324 7.44 10.39 17.99
N ASP A 325 7.86 10.85 19.17
CA ASP A 325 7.82 10.00 20.37
C ASP A 325 6.38 9.84 20.91
N ALA A 326 5.54 10.86 20.71
CA ALA A 326 4.11 10.78 21.02
C ALA A 326 3.42 9.69 20.19
N GLN A 327 3.73 9.60 18.88
CA GLN A 327 3.19 8.56 17.99
C GLN A 327 3.60 7.17 18.45
N ARG A 328 4.86 6.98 18.81
CA ARG A 328 5.40 5.70 19.28
C ARG A 328 4.77 5.26 20.59
N GLU A 329 4.53 6.19 21.51
CA GLU A 329 3.79 5.92 22.73
C GLU A 329 2.32 5.57 22.45
N GLY A 330 1.66 6.31 21.56
CA GLY A 330 0.31 6.00 21.09
C GLY A 330 0.20 4.61 20.44
N PHE A 331 1.16 4.25 19.59
CA PHE A 331 1.29 2.92 18.99
C PHE A 331 1.42 1.84 20.06
N ARG A 332 2.32 2.02 21.03
CA ARG A 332 2.53 1.06 22.12
C ARG A 332 1.26 0.85 22.94
N LYS A 333 0.52 1.92 23.23
CA LYS A 333 -0.79 1.85 23.89
C LYS A 333 -1.83 1.12 23.03
N ALA A 334 -1.88 1.39 21.73
CA ALA A 334 -2.79 0.74 20.79
C ALA A 334 -2.52 -0.78 20.69
N VAL A 335 -1.25 -1.19 20.63
CA VAL A 335 -0.85 -2.60 20.70
C VAL A 335 -1.37 -3.24 21.99
N LYS A 336 -1.09 -2.62 23.15
CA LYS A 336 -1.54 -3.13 24.45
C LYS A 336 -3.07 -3.21 24.56
N ALA A 337 -3.79 -2.27 23.95
CA ALA A 337 -5.24 -2.24 23.93
C ALA A 337 -5.86 -3.29 22.99
N GLY A 338 -5.06 -3.93 22.13
CA GLY A 338 -5.54 -4.87 21.12
C GLY A 338 -6.27 -4.18 19.97
N VAL A 339 -5.82 -2.97 19.61
CA VAL A 339 -6.25 -2.31 18.38
C VAL A 339 -5.73 -3.11 17.19
N LYS A 340 -6.55 -3.14 16.15
CA LYS A 340 -6.22 -3.62 14.82
C LYS A 340 -5.11 -2.75 14.22
N ILE A 341 -3.88 -3.28 14.08
CA ILE A 341 -2.72 -2.54 13.54
C ILE A 341 -2.23 -3.21 12.27
N ALA A 342 -2.13 -2.45 11.19
CA ALA A 342 -1.60 -2.91 9.91
C ALA A 342 -0.35 -2.11 9.52
N TYR A 343 0.50 -2.72 8.69
CA TYR A 343 1.79 -2.15 8.31
C TYR A 343 1.64 -1.02 7.29
N GLY A 344 2.22 0.14 7.57
CA GLY A 344 2.37 1.23 6.61
C GLY A 344 3.49 2.17 7.01
N THR A 345 4.33 2.59 6.08
CA THR A 345 5.62 3.22 6.43
C THR A 345 5.74 4.69 6.08
N ASP A 346 4.86 5.20 5.22
CA ASP A 346 5.00 6.50 4.57
C ASP A 346 6.25 6.59 3.68
N ALA A 347 6.53 5.51 2.93
CA ALA A 347 7.60 5.49 1.94
C ALA A 347 7.31 6.51 0.83
N GLY A 348 8.30 7.36 0.53
CA GLY A 348 8.08 8.67 -0.09
C GLY A 348 8.67 9.77 0.80
N VAL A 349 8.56 9.64 2.13
CA VAL A 349 9.31 10.49 3.07
C VAL A 349 10.79 10.12 3.08
N PHE A 350 11.06 8.82 3.03
CA PHE A 350 12.39 8.23 2.90
C PHE A 350 12.47 7.38 1.61
N PRO A 351 13.68 6.97 1.18
CA PRO A 351 13.85 6.21 -0.06
C PRO A 351 13.00 4.93 -0.14
N HIS A 352 12.33 4.74 -1.28
CA HIS A 352 11.63 3.49 -1.59
C HIS A 352 12.58 2.29 -1.57
N GLY A 353 12.09 1.15 -1.10
CA GLY A 353 12.89 -0.06 -0.86
C GLY A 353 13.50 -0.14 0.55
N TRP A 354 13.40 0.92 1.36
CA TRP A 354 13.76 0.87 2.79
C TRP A 354 12.59 0.51 3.70
N ASN A 355 11.43 0.21 3.12
CA ASN A 355 10.16 0.00 3.80
C ASN A 355 10.28 -0.96 4.99
N ALA A 356 10.97 -2.09 4.85
CA ALA A 356 11.12 -3.11 5.90
C ALA A 356 11.88 -2.66 7.16
N ARG A 357 12.52 -1.48 7.15
CA ARG A 357 13.21 -0.90 8.32
C ARG A 357 12.25 -0.57 9.48
N GLN A 358 10.95 -0.48 9.22
CA GLN A 358 9.96 -0.28 10.27
C GLN A 358 9.65 -1.53 11.09
N LEU A 359 9.85 -2.74 10.56
CA LEU A 359 9.54 -3.98 11.30
C LEU A 359 10.25 -4.05 12.67
N PRO A 360 11.56 -3.73 12.79
CA PRO A 360 12.22 -3.60 14.09
C PRO A 360 11.59 -2.57 15.04
N TYR A 361 11.05 -1.46 14.52
CA TYR A 361 10.39 -0.44 15.34
C TYR A 361 9.08 -0.99 15.91
N MET A 362 8.28 -1.69 15.10
CA MET A 362 7.03 -2.28 15.57
C MET A 362 7.26 -3.29 16.70
N VAL A 363 8.33 -4.08 16.61
CA VAL A 363 8.74 -4.99 17.70
C VAL A 363 9.23 -4.22 18.92
N ARG A 364 10.09 -3.21 18.74
CA ARG A 364 10.58 -2.34 19.82
C ARG A 364 9.43 -1.70 20.62
N TYR A 365 8.36 -1.30 19.93
CA TYR A 365 7.22 -0.62 20.53
C TYR A 365 6.04 -1.53 20.88
N GLY A 366 6.25 -2.85 20.95
CA GLY A 366 5.39 -3.76 21.71
C GLY A 366 4.76 -4.93 20.95
N MET A 367 4.95 -5.04 19.63
CA MET A 367 4.52 -6.23 18.89
C MET A 367 5.54 -7.37 19.04
N THR A 368 5.09 -8.61 18.91
CA THR A 368 6.01 -9.74 18.66
C THR A 368 6.49 -9.72 17.20
N PRO A 369 7.61 -10.38 16.86
CA PRO A 369 8.03 -10.53 15.46
C PRO A 369 6.94 -11.11 14.55
N MET A 370 6.22 -12.14 15.01
CA MET A 370 5.10 -12.72 14.25
C MET A 370 3.97 -11.71 14.04
N GLN A 371 3.60 -10.92 15.06
CA GLN A 371 2.59 -9.88 14.92
C GLN A 371 3.02 -8.79 13.92
N ALA A 372 4.28 -8.38 13.94
CA ALA A 372 4.82 -7.40 12.99
C ALA A 372 4.74 -7.94 11.54
N ILE A 373 5.12 -9.21 11.32
CA ILE A 373 5.02 -9.84 9.98
C ILE A 373 3.56 -10.01 9.56
N GLN A 374 2.67 -10.44 10.45
CA GLN A 374 1.24 -10.54 10.18
C GLN A 374 0.65 -9.17 9.80
N SER A 375 1.07 -8.10 10.49
CA SER A 375 0.65 -6.72 10.18
C SER A 375 0.97 -6.32 8.74
N ALA A 376 2.06 -6.85 8.17
CA ALA A 376 2.54 -6.62 6.80
C ALA A 376 2.13 -7.72 5.81
N THR A 377 1.26 -8.65 6.20
CA THR A 377 0.83 -9.77 5.35
C THR A 377 -0.68 -9.98 5.46
N THR A 378 -1.15 -10.94 6.26
CA THR A 378 -2.58 -11.29 6.37
C THR A 378 -3.44 -10.12 6.85
N VAL A 379 -2.95 -9.33 7.81
CA VAL A 379 -3.66 -8.17 8.34
C VAL A 379 -3.74 -7.04 7.32
N ALA A 380 -2.64 -6.74 6.64
CA ALA A 380 -2.64 -5.73 5.58
C ALA A 380 -3.54 -6.14 4.41
N ALA A 381 -3.52 -7.42 4.01
CA ALA A 381 -4.42 -7.97 3.01
C ALA A 381 -5.90 -7.83 3.43
N ALA A 382 -6.21 -8.05 4.71
CA ALA A 382 -7.56 -7.87 5.25
C ALA A 382 -8.03 -6.42 5.22
N LEU A 383 -7.14 -5.46 5.54
CA LEU A 383 -7.48 -4.04 5.45
C LEU A 383 -7.87 -3.64 4.02
N MET A 384 -7.17 -4.18 3.02
CA MET A 384 -7.38 -3.88 1.60
C MET A 384 -8.54 -4.66 0.94
N ASP A 385 -9.25 -5.51 1.68
CA ASP A 385 -10.21 -6.49 1.12
C ASP A 385 -9.57 -7.44 0.07
N LYS A 386 -8.29 -7.78 0.25
CA LYS A 386 -7.51 -8.65 -0.65
C LYS A 386 -7.03 -9.97 -0.01
N SER A 387 -7.58 -10.36 1.14
CA SER A 387 -7.23 -11.62 1.85
C SER A 387 -7.47 -12.90 1.05
N ARG A 388 -8.20 -12.87 -0.07
CA ARG A 388 -8.36 -14.06 -0.93
C ARG A 388 -7.20 -14.25 -1.89
N ASP A 389 -6.38 -13.21 -2.08
CA ASP A 389 -5.41 -13.12 -3.17
C ASP A 389 -3.98 -12.97 -2.65
N VAL A 390 -3.75 -12.19 -1.59
CA VAL A 390 -2.40 -11.88 -1.08
C VAL A 390 -2.31 -12.00 0.44
N GLY A 391 -1.08 -12.03 0.97
CA GLY A 391 -0.80 -12.01 2.42
C GLY A 391 -0.63 -13.39 3.07
N ALA A 392 -0.79 -14.48 2.32
CA ALA A 392 -0.59 -15.84 2.81
C ALA A 392 0.04 -16.75 1.74
N ILE A 393 0.65 -17.85 2.19
CA ILE A 393 1.14 -18.94 1.33
C ILE A 393 0.24 -20.14 1.58
N SER A 394 -0.92 -20.14 0.94
CA SER A 394 -1.90 -21.23 1.04
C SER A 394 -2.71 -21.34 -0.25
N PRO A 395 -3.37 -22.48 -0.51
CA PRO A 395 -4.07 -22.72 -1.76
C PRO A 395 -5.03 -21.59 -2.14
N GLY A 396 -4.89 -21.10 -3.37
CA GLY A 396 -5.71 -20.02 -3.91
C GLY A 396 -5.08 -18.64 -3.81
N HIS A 397 -4.04 -18.41 -2.99
CA HIS A 397 -3.32 -17.12 -2.99
C HIS A 397 -2.38 -17.01 -4.20
N TYR A 398 -2.08 -15.78 -4.62
CA TYR A 398 -0.99 -15.55 -5.57
C TYR A 398 0.33 -16.09 -5.01
N ALA A 399 1.17 -16.62 -5.88
CA ALA A 399 2.53 -17.01 -5.57
C ALA A 399 3.43 -15.76 -5.47
N ASP A 400 3.10 -14.92 -4.49
CA ASP A 400 3.86 -13.75 -4.08
C ASP A 400 4.65 -14.15 -2.82
N LEU A 401 5.94 -14.48 -3.00
CA LEU A 401 6.81 -15.08 -1.98
C LEU A 401 8.09 -14.27 -1.83
N ILE A 402 8.62 -14.22 -0.61
CA ILE A 402 9.96 -13.68 -0.35
C ILE A 402 10.77 -14.67 0.46
N ALA A 403 12.10 -14.57 0.38
CA ALA A 403 13.00 -15.37 1.19
C ALA A 403 14.14 -14.53 1.77
N VAL A 404 14.46 -14.79 3.04
CA VAL A 404 15.57 -14.17 3.79
C VAL A 404 16.45 -15.25 4.39
N LYS A 405 17.75 -14.97 4.49
CA LYS A 405 18.67 -15.83 5.26
C LYS A 405 18.53 -15.57 6.75
N GLY A 406 18.41 -16.65 7.52
CA GLY A 406 18.28 -16.58 8.99
C GLY A 406 16.84 -16.77 9.46
N ASP A 407 16.58 -16.43 10.72
CA ASP A 407 15.28 -16.60 11.38
C ASP A 407 14.72 -15.23 11.80
N PRO A 408 13.68 -14.71 11.11
CA PRO A 408 13.03 -13.43 11.45
C PRO A 408 12.37 -13.43 12.84
N MET A 409 12.10 -14.61 13.42
CA MET A 409 11.56 -14.69 14.79
C MET A 409 12.64 -14.41 15.84
N ALA A 410 13.91 -14.67 15.53
CA ALA A 410 15.04 -14.37 16.39
C ALA A 410 15.59 -12.95 16.15
N ASP A 411 15.66 -12.53 14.89
CA ASP A 411 16.09 -11.18 14.50
C ASP A 411 15.24 -10.67 13.33
N ILE A 412 14.27 -9.83 13.64
CA ILE A 412 13.38 -9.24 12.63
C ILE A 412 14.10 -8.24 11.70
N SER A 413 15.28 -7.75 12.07
CA SER A 413 16.01 -6.74 11.28
C SER A 413 16.50 -7.28 9.93
N ILE A 414 16.68 -8.60 9.82
CA ILE A 414 17.08 -9.28 8.56
C ILE A 414 16.06 -9.07 7.44
N MET A 415 14.80 -8.72 7.78
CA MET A 415 13.77 -8.40 6.79
C MET A 415 14.12 -7.17 5.94
N SER A 416 15.07 -6.33 6.37
CA SER A 416 15.59 -5.21 5.57
C SER A 416 16.53 -5.64 4.43
N ALA A 417 16.86 -6.93 4.35
CA ALA A 417 17.76 -7.51 3.36
C ALA A 417 17.18 -8.78 2.74
N VAL A 418 16.03 -8.64 2.05
CA VAL A 418 15.40 -9.75 1.31
C VAL A 418 16.32 -10.27 0.22
N ASP A 419 16.62 -11.57 0.22
CA ASP A 419 17.50 -12.20 -0.78
C ASP A 419 16.72 -12.55 -2.06
N LYS A 420 15.53 -13.16 -1.91
CA LYS A 420 14.71 -13.67 -3.01
C LYS A 420 13.34 -13.03 -3.04
N VAL A 421 12.83 -12.75 -4.24
CA VAL A 421 11.46 -12.24 -4.45
C VAL A 421 10.83 -12.96 -5.62
N MET A 422 9.63 -13.47 -5.40
CA MET A 422 8.72 -14.00 -6.40
C MET A 422 7.42 -13.21 -6.38
N LYS A 423 6.93 -12.79 -7.55
CA LYS A 423 5.61 -12.15 -7.71
C LYS A 423 4.82 -12.90 -8.79
N GLY A 424 3.64 -13.39 -8.45
CA GLY A 424 2.77 -14.13 -9.37
C GLY A 424 3.45 -15.36 -9.99
N GLY A 425 4.24 -16.09 -9.21
CA GLY A 425 4.95 -17.29 -9.69
C GLY A 425 6.25 -17.00 -10.46
N VAL A 426 6.57 -15.73 -10.72
CA VAL A 426 7.79 -15.32 -11.43
C VAL A 426 8.84 -14.85 -10.43
N VAL A 427 10.03 -15.44 -10.46
CA VAL A 427 11.19 -14.97 -9.69
C VAL A 427 11.68 -13.65 -10.30
N VAL A 428 11.58 -12.56 -9.53
CA VAL A 428 12.00 -11.21 -9.95
C VAL A 428 13.32 -10.79 -9.29
N LYS A 429 13.71 -11.48 -8.20
CA LYS A 429 15.01 -11.34 -7.54
C LYS A 429 15.50 -12.72 -7.10
N ASP A 430 16.72 -13.05 -7.47
CA ASP A 430 17.42 -14.29 -7.14
C ASP A 430 18.81 -14.00 -6.58
#